data_AF-A0A8T6FIC4-F1
#
_entry.id   AF-A0A8T6FIC4-F1
#
_cell.length_a   1.000
_cell.length_b   1.000
_cell.length_c   1.000
_cell.angle_alpha   90.00
_cell.angle_beta   90.00
_cell.angle_gamma   90.00
#
_symmetry.space_group_name_H-M   'P 1'
#
loop_
_entity.id
_entity.type
_entity.pdbx_description
1 polymer ?
#
loop_
_entity_poly.entity_id
_entity_poly.type
_entity_poly.pdbx_seq_one_letter_code
_entity_poly.pdbx_strand_id
1 'polypeptide(L)'
;IPTELTEENTARVVVRMTAGGPTGRQLATRLGPELEDMEDTDITWEVAGSALADALGGGGPPITVEVSGNAITELRRAASLVKERLDATPQVWNARSSFEGGPPELRLTLDRALADAYGIDLAALSRVVESSLDGRIATTLTQGDEEHAVTIRLPTPRRDALGDVVFRTADGRQIALGSVAQFNEVEGAREIFRRDQRRTAEVTAQVADGFSQPDAVAAVRAALADAPLPPGITTKLRGDEEERARTFGELQLAGVLALVLVLMVLASAFESLKHPITVLAAIPLALIGVAVVLVPLAAPLGVMAMLGLIVLAGVAVNDAVLLLATARQLMADGIERKLALALASGVRLRPIVMTTLTTALALTPLVFGTGEGAELRAPMALTIIGGIIASTAGSLLVLPCLYLLLDDLGLPGWLRRRQPAAEGT
;
A
#
# COMPACT_ATOMS: atom_id res chain seq x y z
N ILE A 1 16.82 -10.19 -20.46
CA ILE A 1 16.98 -10.37 -19.01
C ILE A 1 18.32 -9.74 -18.66
N PRO A 2 18.39 -8.58 -18.01
CA PRO A 2 19.65 -8.09 -17.50
C PRO A 2 19.94 -8.88 -16.22
N THR A 3 20.75 -9.92 -16.33
CA THR A 3 21.41 -10.54 -15.20
C THR A 3 22.52 -9.59 -14.75
N GLU A 4 22.21 -8.70 -13.82
CA GLU A 4 23.27 -8.09 -13.01
C GLU A 4 23.94 -9.22 -12.25
N LEU A 5 25.22 -9.47 -12.56
CA LEU A 5 26.09 -10.41 -11.87
C LEU A 5 26.10 -10.05 -10.37
N THR A 6 25.20 -10.67 -9.62
CA THR A 6 25.09 -10.52 -8.19
C THR A 6 25.88 -11.68 -7.57
N GLU A 7 27.08 -11.35 -7.09
CA GLU A 7 27.93 -12.08 -6.15
C GLU A 7 27.82 -13.61 -6.16
N GLU A 8 28.76 -14.21 -6.90
CA GLU A 8 29.20 -15.61 -7.11
C GLU A 8 28.24 -16.82 -6.93
N ASN A 9 27.19 -16.79 -6.12
CA ASN A 9 26.23 -17.89 -5.95
C ASN A 9 24.75 -17.45 -5.77
N THR A 10 24.41 -16.19 -6.01
CA THR A 10 23.00 -15.72 -5.92
C THR A 10 22.47 -15.34 -7.30
N ALA A 11 21.27 -15.84 -7.66
CA ALA A 11 20.60 -15.47 -8.91
C ALA A 11 19.23 -14.86 -8.62
N ARG A 12 19.00 -13.61 -9.08
CA ARG A 12 17.66 -12.99 -9.05
C ARG A 12 16.98 -13.11 -10.41
N VAL A 13 15.90 -13.89 -10.48
CA VAL A 13 15.08 -14.02 -11.69
C VAL A 13 13.81 -13.19 -11.53
N VAL A 14 13.64 -12.19 -12.40
CA VAL A 14 12.43 -11.34 -12.43
C VAL A 14 11.55 -11.76 -13.60
N VAL A 15 10.38 -12.32 -13.32
CA VAL A 15 9.39 -12.72 -14.33
C VAL A 15 8.27 -11.69 -14.39
N ARG A 16 8.13 -11.00 -15.53
CA ARG A 16 7.02 -10.08 -15.78
C ARG A 16 5.89 -10.82 -16.49
N MET A 17 4.72 -10.85 -15.86
CA MET A 17 3.54 -11.53 -16.39
C MET A 17 2.68 -10.58 -17.22
N THR A 18 1.98 -11.09 -18.23
CA THR A 18 1.02 -10.33 -19.02
C THR A 18 -0.37 -10.34 -18.34
N ALA A 19 -1.21 -9.35 -18.61
CA ALA A 19 -2.51 -9.17 -17.94
C ALA A 19 -3.52 -10.34 -18.11
N GLY A 20 -3.31 -11.23 -19.08
CA GLY A 20 -4.09 -12.48 -19.27
C GLY A 20 -3.35 -13.75 -18.86
N GLY A 21 -2.16 -13.62 -18.27
CA GLY A 21 -1.31 -14.74 -17.85
C GLY A 21 -1.67 -15.29 -16.47
N PRO A 22 -0.98 -16.35 -16.02
CA PRO A 22 -1.11 -16.83 -14.65
C PRO A 22 -0.76 -15.71 -13.66
N THR A 23 -1.26 -15.79 -12.42
CA THR A 23 -0.78 -14.89 -11.36
C THR A 23 0.61 -15.32 -10.89
N GLY A 24 1.39 -14.40 -10.30
CA GLY A 24 2.73 -14.72 -9.77
C GLY A 24 2.71 -15.88 -8.77
N ARG A 25 1.61 -16.01 -7.99
CA ARG A 25 1.36 -17.13 -7.08
C ARG A 25 1.10 -18.45 -7.82
N GLN A 26 0.27 -18.47 -8.87
CA GLN A 26 0.05 -19.67 -9.68
C GLN A 26 1.33 -20.14 -10.38
N LEU A 27 2.20 -19.20 -10.76
CA LEU A 27 3.51 -19.53 -11.32
C LEU A 27 4.42 -20.14 -10.26
N ALA A 28 4.47 -19.56 -9.05
CA ALA A 28 5.23 -20.10 -7.92
C ALA A 28 4.77 -21.51 -7.52
N THR A 29 3.46 -21.78 -7.47
CA THR A 29 2.93 -23.13 -7.15
C THR A 29 3.27 -24.16 -8.23
N ARG A 30 3.35 -23.76 -9.51
CA ARG A 30 3.70 -24.66 -10.61
C ARG A 30 5.20 -24.95 -10.69
N LEU A 31 6.03 -23.94 -10.49
CA LEU A 31 7.48 -24.05 -10.60
C LEU A 31 8.15 -24.47 -9.29
N GLY A 32 7.49 -24.29 -8.14
CA GLY A 32 7.99 -24.67 -6.82
C GLY A 32 8.53 -26.10 -6.77
N PRO A 33 7.73 -27.12 -7.13
CA PRO A 33 8.18 -28.51 -7.07
C PRO A 33 9.37 -28.84 -7.99
N GLU A 34 9.42 -28.24 -9.18
CA GLU A 34 10.53 -28.49 -10.14
C GLU A 34 11.85 -27.84 -9.70
N LEU A 35 11.74 -26.80 -8.87
CA LEU A 35 12.87 -26.00 -8.41
C LEU A 35 13.35 -26.43 -7.02
N GLU A 36 12.47 -26.98 -6.17
CA GLU A 36 12.83 -27.61 -4.88
C GLU A 36 13.68 -28.88 -5.04
N ASP A 37 13.60 -29.55 -6.19
CA ASP A 37 14.42 -30.73 -6.51
C ASP A 37 15.91 -30.39 -6.81
N MET A 38 16.29 -29.11 -6.84
CA MET A 38 17.68 -28.70 -7.02
C MET A 38 18.46 -28.85 -5.70
N GLU A 39 19.43 -29.78 -5.66
CA GLU A 39 20.34 -29.94 -4.52
C GLU A 39 21.03 -28.61 -4.16
N ASP A 40 21.10 -28.32 -2.86
CA ASP A 40 21.74 -27.14 -2.26
C ASP A 40 21.23 -25.77 -2.78
N THR A 41 19.95 -25.65 -3.14
CA THR A 41 19.36 -24.37 -3.58
C THR A 41 18.20 -23.91 -2.69
N ASP A 42 18.37 -22.74 -2.04
CA ASP A 42 17.29 -22.06 -1.32
C ASP A 42 16.52 -21.11 -2.24
N ILE A 43 15.22 -21.34 -2.41
CA ILE A 43 14.40 -20.62 -3.40
C ILE A 43 13.36 -19.75 -2.73
N THR A 44 13.43 -18.46 -3.05
CA THR A 44 12.64 -17.41 -2.44
C THR A 44 11.78 -16.72 -3.50
N TRP A 45 10.47 -16.99 -3.50
CA TRP A 45 9.43 -16.37 -4.31
C TRP A 45 8.96 -14.99 -3.82
N GLU A 46 9.33 -13.90 -4.45
CA GLU A 46 8.78 -12.57 -4.15
C GLU A 46 7.73 -12.18 -5.20
N VAL A 47 6.48 -12.00 -4.78
CA VAL A 47 5.42 -11.49 -5.66
C VAL A 47 5.31 -9.99 -5.42
N ALA A 48 5.97 -9.19 -6.27
CA ALA A 48 5.95 -7.74 -6.16
C ALA A 48 4.61 -7.15 -6.63
N GLY A 49 4.07 -6.22 -5.85
CA GLY A 49 2.99 -5.33 -6.30
C GLY A 49 3.50 -4.24 -7.26
N SER A 50 2.58 -3.48 -7.88
CA SER A 50 2.98 -2.32 -8.68
C SER A 50 3.58 -1.22 -7.81
N ALA A 51 4.56 -0.45 -8.31
CA ALA A 51 5.22 0.62 -7.55
C ALA A 51 4.25 1.70 -7.01
N LEU A 52 3.14 1.94 -7.73
CA LEU A 52 2.08 2.84 -7.26
C LEU A 52 1.17 2.17 -6.21
N ALA A 53 0.93 0.86 -6.32
CA ALA A 53 0.23 0.11 -5.28
C ALA A 53 1.05 0.10 -3.98
N ASP A 54 2.37 -0.07 -4.08
CA ASP A 54 3.28 -0.04 -2.94
C ASP A 54 3.28 1.33 -2.23
N ALA A 55 3.29 2.42 -3.00
CA ALA A 55 3.17 3.79 -2.47
C ALA A 55 1.81 4.10 -1.82
N LEU A 56 0.77 3.29 -2.08
CA LEU A 56 -0.58 3.42 -1.55
C LEU A 56 -0.93 2.33 -0.52
N GLY A 57 0.07 1.61 0.00
CA GLY A 57 -0.11 0.57 1.02
C GLY A 57 -0.70 -0.74 0.50
N GLY A 58 -0.49 -1.08 -0.77
CA GLY A 58 -1.08 -2.23 -1.46
C GLY A 58 -0.12 -3.07 -2.30
N GLY A 59 1.18 -2.98 -2.06
CA GLY A 59 2.20 -3.78 -2.76
C GLY A 59 2.99 -4.73 -1.85
N GLY A 60 2.72 -4.70 -0.54
CA GLY A 60 3.43 -5.48 0.45
C GLY A 60 2.88 -6.89 0.59
N PRO A 61 3.58 -7.76 1.34
CA PRO A 61 3.04 -9.05 1.73
C PRO A 61 1.72 -8.88 2.50
N PRO A 62 0.71 -9.73 2.24
CA PRO A 62 -0.63 -9.55 2.81
C PRO A 62 -0.66 -9.67 4.34
N ILE A 63 0.35 -10.32 4.92
CA ILE A 63 0.57 -10.45 6.37
C ILE A 63 2.03 -10.11 6.67
N THR A 64 2.25 -9.19 7.60
CA THR A 64 3.58 -8.75 8.04
C THR A 64 3.62 -8.60 9.56
N VAL A 65 4.31 -9.49 10.26
CA VAL A 65 4.53 -9.39 11.70
C VAL A 65 5.79 -8.57 11.98
N GLU A 66 5.62 -7.39 12.56
CA GLU A 66 6.73 -6.56 13.03
C GLU A 66 7.19 -7.03 14.41
N VAL A 67 8.42 -7.52 14.51
CA VAL A 67 9.08 -7.86 15.77
C VAL A 67 10.00 -6.70 16.12
N SER A 68 9.79 -6.01 17.23
CA SER A 68 10.60 -4.84 17.62
C SER A 68 11.39 -5.10 18.89
N GLY A 69 12.68 -4.75 18.88
CA GLY A 69 13.60 -4.99 19.99
C GLY A 69 14.89 -4.18 19.88
N ASN A 70 15.70 -4.15 20.95
CA ASN A 70 16.96 -3.38 20.98
C ASN A 70 18.18 -4.23 20.58
N ALA A 71 18.22 -5.49 21.02
CA ALA A 71 19.33 -6.41 20.77
C ALA A 71 19.07 -7.21 19.49
N ILE A 72 20.03 -7.19 18.55
CA ILE A 72 19.89 -7.84 17.23
C ILE A 72 19.82 -9.37 17.35
N THR A 73 20.55 -9.95 18.30
CA THR A 73 20.57 -11.40 18.56
C THR A 73 19.23 -11.89 19.09
N GLU A 74 18.66 -11.19 20.07
CA GLU A 74 17.33 -11.49 20.60
C GLU A 74 16.24 -11.23 19.55
N LEU A 75 16.41 -10.18 18.75
CA LEU A 75 15.49 -9.86 17.66
C LEU A 75 15.48 -10.95 16.59
N ARG A 76 16.66 -11.49 16.21
CA ARG A 76 16.79 -12.63 15.30
C ARG A 76 16.11 -13.88 15.87
N ARG A 77 16.39 -14.21 17.14
CA ARG A 77 15.77 -15.36 17.81
C ARG A 77 14.24 -15.25 17.85
N ALA A 78 13.72 -14.06 18.17
CA ALA A 78 12.28 -13.82 18.18
C ALA A 78 11.66 -13.87 16.79
N ALA A 79 12.33 -13.33 15.76
CA ALA A 79 11.87 -13.42 14.39
C ALA A 79 11.83 -14.88 13.88
N SER A 80 12.83 -15.70 14.21
CA SER A 80 12.84 -17.13 13.90
C SER A 80 11.69 -17.87 14.59
N LEU A 81 11.43 -17.58 15.89
CA LEU A 81 10.30 -18.17 16.62
C LEU A 81 8.96 -17.78 16.00
N VAL A 82 8.81 -16.51 15.61
CA VAL A 82 7.60 -16.02 14.93
C VAL A 82 7.41 -16.72 13.58
N LYS A 83 8.49 -16.87 12.80
CA LYS A 83 8.46 -17.60 11.52
C LYS A 83 7.99 -19.04 11.71
N GLU A 84 8.59 -19.78 12.65
CA GLU A 84 8.24 -21.18 12.92
C GLU A 84 6.75 -21.34 13.30
N ARG A 85 6.20 -20.38 14.05
CA ARG A 85 4.76 -20.36 14.38
C ARG A 85 3.88 -20.06 13.18
N LEU A 86 4.32 -19.17 12.29
CA LEU A 86 3.61 -18.89 11.05
C LEU A 86 3.64 -20.12 10.13
N ASP A 87 4.79 -20.78 9.99
CA ASP A 87 4.91 -22.03 9.20
C ASP A 87 4.01 -23.15 9.77
N ALA A 88 3.81 -23.19 11.09
CA ALA A 88 2.87 -24.13 11.73
C ALA A 88 1.38 -23.75 11.56
N THR A 89 1.07 -22.58 11.00
CA THR A 89 -0.31 -22.08 10.86
C THR A 89 -0.87 -22.42 9.47
N PRO A 90 -1.88 -23.30 9.35
CA PRO A 90 -2.38 -23.76 8.04
C PRO A 90 -2.95 -22.66 7.12
N GLN A 91 -3.38 -21.53 7.69
CA GLN A 91 -3.99 -20.41 6.98
C GLN A 91 -2.97 -19.49 6.30
N VAL A 92 -1.67 -19.67 6.55
CA VAL A 92 -0.61 -18.89 5.91
C VAL A 92 0.35 -19.79 5.15
N TRP A 93 1.00 -19.21 4.16
CA TRP A 93 1.95 -19.90 3.30
C TRP A 93 3.20 -19.03 3.11
N ASN A 94 4.37 -19.68 2.97
CA ASN A 94 5.63 -19.04 2.62
C ASN A 94 6.00 -17.90 3.59
N ALA A 95 6.12 -18.23 4.88
CA ALA A 95 6.57 -17.27 5.89
C ALA A 95 8.07 -17.01 5.75
N ARG A 96 8.49 -15.75 5.87
CA ARG A 96 9.88 -15.32 5.72
C ARG A 96 10.29 -14.31 6.73
N SER A 97 11.54 -14.38 7.17
CA SER A 97 12.14 -13.35 8.02
C SER A 97 12.98 -12.39 7.21
N SER A 98 13.02 -11.10 7.60
CA SER A 98 13.97 -10.13 7.08
C SER A 98 15.44 -10.47 7.35
N PHE A 99 15.71 -11.44 8.23
CA PHE A 99 17.05 -11.98 8.47
C PHE A 99 17.44 -13.12 7.52
N GLU A 100 16.48 -13.68 6.77
CA GLU A 100 16.69 -14.83 5.90
C GLU A 100 17.20 -14.38 4.52
N GLY A 101 18.11 -15.16 3.93
CA GLY A 101 18.76 -14.81 2.67
C GLY A 101 19.68 -13.58 2.79
N GLY A 102 20.18 -13.29 3.99
CA GLY A 102 21.30 -12.37 4.17
C GLY A 102 22.59 -12.96 3.61
N PRO A 103 23.56 -12.12 3.22
CA PRO A 103 24.83 -12.63 2.71
C PRO A 103 25.52 -13.48 3.78
N PRO A 104 26.13 -14.62 3.42
CA PRO A 104 26.95 -15.37 4.35
C PRO A 104 28.13 -14.49 4.79
N GLU A 105 28.22 -14.23 6.09
CA GLU A 105 29.29 -13.47 6.71
C GLU A 105 30.24 -14.42 7.45
N LEU A 106 31.55 -14.27 7.25
CA LEU A 106 32.54 -14.92 8.09
C LEU A 106 32.87 -14.01 9.28
N ARG A 107 32.30 -14.28 10.45
CA ARG A 107 32.53 -13.49 11.66
C ARG A 107 33.82 -13.92 12.33
N LEU A 108 34.83 -13.05 12.26
CA LEU A 108 36.07 -13.16 13.00
C LEU A 108 35.88 -12.71 14.45
N THR A 109 35.99 -13.63 15.40
CA THR A 109 35.92 -13.34 16.84
C THR A 109 37.30 -13.54 17.47
N LEU A 110 37.93 -12.44 17.88
CA LEU A 110 39.25 -12.47 18.52
C LEU A 110 39.14 -12.91 19.98
N ASP A 111 40.00 -13.84 20.40
CA ASP A 111 40.21 -14.12 21.81
C ASP A 111 41.03 -12.99 22.42
N ARG A 112 40.38 -12.14 23.21
CA ARG A 112 41.01 -10.97 23.82
C ARG A 112 42.16 -11.35 24.77
N ALA A 113 42.04 -12.46 25.49
CA ALA A 113 43.07 -12.87 26.44
C ALA A 113 44.36 -13.28 25.73
N LEU A 114 44.23 -14.01 24.62
CA LEU A 114 45.36 -14.36 23.76
C LEU A 114 45.91 -13.12 23.03
N ALA A 115 45.03 -12.26 22.52
CA ALA A 115 45.43 -11.02 21.86
C ALA A 115 46.29 -10.12 22.74
N ASP A 116 45.89 -9.94 23.99
CA ASP A 116 46.62 -9.13 24.97
C ASP A 116 47.95 -9.80 25.37
N ALA A 117 47.98 -11.13 25.56
CA ALA A 117 49.19 -11.87 25.88
C ALA A 117 50.25 -11.82 24.76
N TYR A 118 49.80 -11.74 23.51
CA TYR A 118 50.67 -11.63 22.34
C TYR A 118 50.98 -10.18 21.92
N GLY A 119 50.41 -9.18 22.60
CA GLY A 119 50.62 -7.76 22.31
C GLY A 119 50.07 -7.35 20.94
N ILE A 120 48.90 -7.88 20.58
CA ILE A 120 48.30 -7.69 19.26
C ILE A 120 47.55 -6.36 19.23
N ASP A 121 47.97 -5.45 18.35
CA ASP A 121 47.21 -4.24 18.03
C ASP A 121 46.06 -4.58 17.07
N LEU A 122 44.82 -4.38 17.54
CA LEU A 122 43.62 -4.64 16.74
C LEU A 122 43.60 -3.82 15.46
N ALA A 123 44.08 -2.57 15.48
CA ALA A 123 44.12 -1.73 14.28
C ALA A 123 45.15 -2.23 13.26
N ALA A 124 46.29 -2.74 13.71
CA ALA A 124 47.25 -3.42 12.84
C ALA A 124 46.67 -4.70 12.25
N LEU A 125 45.98 -5.51 13.06
CA LEU A 125 45.35 -6.76 12.63
C LEU A 125 44.28 -6.50 11.55
N SER A 126 43.36 -5.55 11.78
CA SER A 126 42.31 -5.20 10.83
C SER A 126 42.88 -4.79 9.47
N ARG A 127 43.96 -3.97 9.45
CA ARG A 127 44.61 -3.56 8.20
C ARG A 127 45.24 -4.73 7.45
N VAL A 128 45.84 -5.69 8.16
CA VAL A 128 46.42 -6.88 7.52
C VAL A 128 45.32 -7.74 6.89
N VAL A 129 44.23 -7.98 7.62
CA VAL A 129 43.08 -8.76 7.11
C VAL A 129 42.44 -8.06 5.90
N GLU A 130 42.18 -6.75 6.00
CA GLU A 130 41.63 -5.93 4.89
C GLU A 130 42.54 -6.00 3.66
N SER A 131 43.85 -5.78 3.83
CA SER A 131 44.81 -5.84 2.73
C SER A 131 44.96 -7.22 2.09
N SER A 132 44.69 -8.28 2.86
CA SER A 132 44.74 -9.67 2.38
C SER A 132 43.47 -10.10 1.65
N LEU A 133 42.32 -9.46 1.93
CA LEU A 133 41.03 -9.78 1.34
C LEU A 133 40.72 -8.88 0.14
N ASP A 134 40.68 -7.56 0.35
CA ASP A 134 40.25 -6.59 -0.66
C ASP A 134 41.41 -6.07 -1.52
N GLY A 135 42.63 -6.25 -1.01
CA GLY A 135 43.83 -5.62 -1.53
C GLY A 135 43.98 -4.18 -1.02
N ARG A 136 44.99 -3.48 -1.52
CA ARG A 136 45.25 -2.08 -1.16
C ARG A 136 45.35 -1.23 -2.40
N ILE A 137 44.60 -0.14 -2.45
CA ILE A 137 44.76 0.89 -3.49
C ILE A 137 46.13 1.52 -3.29
N ALA A 138 47.02 1.31 -4.26
CA ALA A 138 48.40 1.80 -4.22
C ALA A 138 48.51 3.20 -4.83
N THR A 139 47.75 3.45 -5.90
CA THR A 139 47.67 4.75 -6.57
C THR A 139 46.39 4.82 -7.40
N THR A 140 45.98 6.02 -7.78
CA THR A 140 44.99 6.24 -8.83
C THR A 140 45.72 6.66 -10.11
N LEU A 141 45.35 6.09 -11.24
CA LEU A 141 45.86 6.44 -12.56
C LEU A 141 44.77 7.20 -13.31
N THR A 142 45.05 8.45 -13.68
CA THR A 142 44.15 9.24 -14.53
C THR A 142 44.48 8.97 -15.99
N GLN A 143 43.49 8.49 -16.76
CA GLN A 143 43.64 8.24 -18.19
C GLN A 143 42.47 8.91 -18.94
N GLY A 144 42.76 10.04 -19.59
CA GLY A 144 41.72 10.89 -20.18
C GLY A 144 40.93 11.62 -19.09
N ASP A 145 39.60 11.54 -19.15
CA ASP A 145 38.67 12.09 -18.15
C ASP A 145 38.24 11.04 -17.10
N GLU A 146 38.82 9.84 -17.11
CA GLU A 146 38.51 8.77 -16.15
C GLU A 146 39.68 8.51 -15.19
N GLU A 147 39.34 8.25 -13.93
CA GLU A 147 40.27 7.83 -12.89
C GLU A 147 40.11 6.34 -12.59
N HIS A 148 41.20 5.58 -12.71
CA HIS A 148 41.23 4.15 -12.40
C HIS A 148 42.08 3.88 -11.16
N ALA A 149 41.52 3.21 -10.15
CA ALA A 149 42.26 2.79 -8.98
C ALA A 149 43.16 1.58 -9.28
N VAL A 150 44.46 1.70 -9.04
CA VAL A 150 45.44 0.61 -9.12
C VAL A 150 45.49 -0.10 -7.77
N THR A 151 44.90 -1.29 -7.70
CA THR A 151 44.81 -2.08 -6.47
C THR A 151 45.84 -3.22 -6.49
N ILE A 152 46.69 -3.28 -5.46
CA ILE A 152 47.59 -4.41 -5.23
C ILE A 152 46.81 -5.44 -4.41
N ARG A 153 46.57 -6.62 -4.99
CA ARG A 153 45.84 -7.71 -4.34
C ARG A 153 46.70 -8.97 -4.28
N LEU A 154 46.75 -9.59 -3.12
CA LEU A 154 47.29 -10.94 -2.95
C LEU A 154 46.29 -11.97 -3.49
N PRO A 155 46.69 -13.18 -3.92
CA PRO A 155 45.73 -14.22 -4.24
C PRO A 155 44.77 -14.40 -3.07
N THR A 156 43.47 -14.20 -3.30
CA THR A 156 42.47 -14.25 -2.22
C THR A 156 42.55 -15.63 -1.56
N PRO A 157 42.90 -15.70 -0.26
CA PRO A 157 42.96 -16.99 0.43
C PRO A 157 41.58 -17.65 0.37
N ARG A 158 41.54 -18.96 0.12
CA ARG A 158 40.30 -19.72 0.28
C ARG A 158 39.84 -19.59 1.73
N ARG A 159 38.53 -19.75 2.00
CA ARG A 159 37.94 -19.57 3.33
C ARG A 159 38.66 -20.38 4.42
N ASP A 160 39.09 -21.59 4.07
CA ASP A 160 39.86 -22.53 4.90
C ASP A 160 41.31 -22.08 5.18
N ALA A 161 41.89 -21.24 4.32
CA ALA A 161 43.26 -20.72 4.44
C ALA A 161 43.34 -19.36 5.15
N LEU A 162 42.21 -18.75 5.55
CA LEU A 162 42.20 -17.49 6.30
C LEU A 162 42.86 -17.62 7.68
N GLY A 163 42.82 -18.83 8.27
CA GLY A 163 43.53 -19.12 9.51
C GLY A 163 45.05 -19.01 9.39
N ASP A 164 45.59 -19.22 8.18
CA ASP A 164 47.04 -19.23 7.90
C ASP A 164 47.60 -17.83 7.63
N VAL A 165 46.75 -16.80 7.60
CA VAL A 165 47.19 -15.41 7.40
C VAL A 165 48.07 -15.01 8.58
N VAL A 166 49.34 -14.77 8.30
CA VAL A 166 50.34 -14.39 9.31
C VAL A 166 50.39 -12.87 9.42
N PHE A 167 50.32 -12.37 10.65
CA PHE A 167 50.58 -10.97 10.96
C PHE A 167 51.74 -10.85 11.95
N ARG A 168 52.36 -9.66 11.96
CA ARG A 168 53.52 -9.38 12.81
C ARG A 168 53.08 -8.53 14.00
N THR A 169 53.41 -8.97 15.21
CA THR A 169 53.16 -8.21 16.44
C THR A 169 54.19 -7.09 16.62
N ALA A 170 53.93 -6.16 17.55
CA ALA A 170 54.85 -5.06 17.87
C ALA A 170 56.25 -5.56 18.30
N ASP A 171 56.31 -6.71 18.96
CA ASP A 171 57.55 -7.37 19.39
C ASP A 171 58.26 -8.11 18.24
N GLY A 172 57.73 -8.05 17.02
CA GLY A 172 58.31 -8.66 15.83
C GLY A 172 57.99 -10.15 15.64
N ARG A 173 57.21 -10.77 16.54
CA ARG A 173 56.74 -12.16 16.43
C ARG A 173 55.74 -12.30 15.28
N GLN A 174 55.76 -13.44 14.61
CA GLN A 174 54.80 -13.80 13.57
C GLN A 174 53.75 -14.73 14.17
N ILE A 175 52.47 -14.39 14.00
CA ILE A 175 51.35 -15.13 14.57
C ILE A 175 50.33 -15.36 13.46
N ALA A 176 49.83 -16.59 13.36
CA ALA A 176 48.76 -16.95 12.43
C ALA A 176 47.40 -16.51 13.00
N LEU A 177 46.53 -15.99 12.14
CA LEU A 177 45.21 -15.47 12.53
C LEU A 177 44.36 -16.53 13.25
N GLY A 178 44.42 -17.80 12.81
CA GLY A 178 43.68 -18.91 13.43
C GLY A 178 44.13 -19.29 14.84
N SER A 179 45.30 -18.83 15.30
CA SER A 179 45.77 -19.09 16.67
C SER A 179 45.17 -18.13 17.71
N VAL A 180 44.61 -17.00 17.26
CA VAL A 180 44.09 -15.93 18.13
C VAL A 180 42.65 -15.54 17.81
N ALA A 181 42.10 -16.04 16.70
CA ALA A 181 40.75 -15.74 16.26
C ALA A 181 39.99 -17.00 15.88
N GLN A 182 38.71 -17.01 16.22
CA GLN A 182 37.74 -18.01 15.78
C GLN A 182 36.96 -17.45 14.58
N PHE A 183 36.77 -18.28 13.57
CA PHE A 183 35.98 -17.96 12.40
C PHE A 183 34.63 -18.67 12.51
N ASN A 184 33.56 -17.90 12.63
CA ASN A 184 32.20 -18.44 12.67
C ASN A 184 31.45 -17.95 11.44
N GLU A 185 30.98 -18.88 10.62
CA GLU A 185 30.07 -18.54 9.53
C GLU A 185 28.70 -18.22 10.12
N VAL A 186 28.20 -17.04 9.79
CA VAL A 186 26.91 -16.55 10.25
C VAL A 186 26.21 -15.89 9.08
N GLU A 187 24.90 -16.05 8.99
CA GLU A 187 24.14 -15.25 8.04
C GLU A 187 24.03 -13.81 8.55
N GLY A 188 24.41 -12.86 7.68
CA GLY A 188 24.19 -11.44 7.90
C GLY A 188 22.71 -11.10 7.95
N ALA A 189 22.36 -9.91 8.44
CA ALA A 189 21.01 -9.40 8.26
C ALA A 189 20.93 -8.76 6.87
N ARG A 190 20.07 -9.27 5.99
CA ARG A 190 19.86 -8.66 4.66
C ARG A 190 19.41 -7.21 4.80
N GLU A 191 18.44 -6.97 5.68
CA GLU A 191 17.92 -5.65 5.99
C GLU A 191 17.63 -5.50 7.49
N ILE A 192 17.90 -4.32 8.03
CA ILE A 192 17.53 -3.94 9.41
C ILE A 192 16.58 -2.77 9.33
N PHE A 193 15.29 -3.03 9.51
CA PHE A 193 14.29 -1.98 9.59
C PHE A 193 14.39 -1.23 10.92
N ARG A 194 13.99 0.04 10.88
CA ARG A 194 13.81 0.85 12.08
C ARG A 194 12.47 1.57 11.98
N ARG A 195 11.63 1.39 13.00
CA ARG A 195 10.38 2.14 13.16
C ARG A 195 10.32 2.72 14.57
N ASP A 196 9.90 3.97 14.67
CA ASP A 196 9.84 4.69 15.94
C ASP A 196 11.15 4.62 16.75
N GLN A 197 12.29 4.72 16.04
CA GLN A 197 13.66 4.63 16.58
C GLN A 197 14.03 3.27 17.22
N ARG A 198 13.22 2.22 17.05
CA ARG A 198 13.50 0.86 17.51
C ARG A 198 13.89 -0.02 16.32
N ARG A 199 14.80 -0.97 16.52
CA ARG A 199 15.13 -1.96 15.48
C ARG A 199 13.95 -2.91 15.34
N THR A 200 13.57 -3.17 14.10
CA THR A 200 12.41 -4.00 13.77
C THR A 200 12.86 -5.05 12.76
N ALA A 201 12.47 -6.29 13.01
CA ALA A 201 12.53 -7.36 12.04
C ALA A 201 11.12 -7.60 11.52
N GLU A 202 11.01 -7.87 10.23
CA GLU A 202 9.72 -8.15 9.60
C GLU A 202 9.66 -9.64 9.30
N VAL A 203 8.56 -10.27 9.70
CA VAL A 203 8.24 -11.64 9.32
C VAL A 203 7.00 -11.61 8.46
N THR A 204 7.15 -11.87 7.17
CA THR A 204 6.09 -11.73 6.16
C THR A 204 5.52 -13.09 5.80
N ALA A 205 4.24 -13.16 5.42
CA ALA A 205 3.60 -14.39 4.99
C ALA A 205 2.50 -14.10 3.96
N GLN A 206 2.21 -15.10 3.13
CA GLN A 206 1.07 -15.08 2.21
C GLN A 206 -0.14 -15.81 2.81
N VAL A 207 -1.34 -15.53 2.30
CA VAL A 207 -2.55 -16.26 2.67
C VAL A 207 -2.57 -17.61 1.93
N ALA A 208 -2.77 -18.70 2.67
CA ALA A 208 -2.85 -20.05 2.10
C ALA A 208 -4.11 -20.24 1.25
N ASP A 209 -4.06 -21.20 0.32
CA ASP A 209 -5.19 -21.47 -0.57
C ASP A 209 -6.44 -21.96 0.18
N GLY A 210 -7.61 -21.45 -0.22
CA GLY A 210 -8.90 -21.80 0.40
C GLY A 210 -9.26 -20.99 1.65
N PHE A 211 -8.38 -20.10 2.12
CA PHE A 211 -8.63 -19.23 3.27
C PHE A 211 -8.81 -17.77 2.84
N SER A 212 -9.60 -17.03 3.61
CA SER A 212 -9.73 -15.58 3.44
C SER A 212 -8.63 -14.85 4.23
N GLN A 213 -8.26 -13.65 3.78
CA GLN A 213 -7.27 -12.83 4.49
C GLN A 213 -7.68 -12.49 5.94
N PRO A 214 -8.96 -12.18 6.25
CA PRO A 214 -9.42 -12.03 7.63
C PRO A 214 -9.19 -13.28 8.50
N ASP A 215 -9.45 -14.47 7.95
CA ASP A 215 -9.25 -15.74 8.67
C ASP A 215 -7.77 -15.97 8.98
N ALA A 216 -6.89 -15.69 8.01
CA ALA A 216 -5.45 -15.80 8.19
C ALA A 216 -4.92 -14.80 9.22
N VAL A 217 -5.38 -13.54 9.19
CA VAL A 217 -5.05 -12.51 10.18
C VAL A 217 -5.49 -12.93 11.58
N ALA A 218 -6.68 -13.51 11.73
CA ALA A 218 -7.18 -14.01 13.01
C ALA A 218 -6.34 -15.19 13.53
N ALA A 219 -6.00 -16.14 12.65
CA ALA A 219 -5.16 -17.29 13.01
C ALA A 219 -3.75 -16.86 13.45
N VAL A 220 -3.12 -15.93 12.72
CA VAL A 220 -1.82 -15.38 13.08
C VAL A 220 -1.88 -14.63 14.42
N ARG A 221 -2.93 -13.82 14.64
CA ARG A 221 -3.11 -13.12 15.92
C ARG A 221 -3.22 -14.10 17.09
N ALA A 222 -3.93 -15.22 16.91
CA ALA A 222 -4.01 -16.27 17.92
C ALA A 222 -2.67 -16.97 18.14
N ALA A 223 -1.94 -17.31 17.08
CA ALA A 223 -0.64 -17.97 17.15
C ALA A 223 0.43 -17.11 17.86
N LEU A 224 0.34 -15.79 17.72
CA LEU A 224 1.23 -14.82 18.36
C LEU A 224 0.86 -14.48 19.80
N ALA A 225 -0.41 -14.64 20.20
CA ALA A 225 -0.87 -14.33 21.56
C ALA A 225 -0.18 -15.20 22.62
N ASP A 226 0.12 -16.46 22.29
CA ASP A 226 0.76 -17.44 23.17
C ASP A 226 2.27 -17.61 22.88
N ALA A 227 2.90 -16.65 22.19
CA ALA A 227 4.32 -16.74 21.85
C ALA A 227 5.21 -16.39 23.06
N PRO A 228 6.14 -17.29 23.48
CA PRO A 228 7.10 -16.99 24.54
C PRO A 228 8.20 -16.06 24.00
N LEU A 229 7.91 -14.76 23.93
CA LEU A 229 8.85 -13.75 23.45
C LEU A 229 9.86 -13.37 24.54
N PRO A 230 11.14 -13.15 24.20
CA PRO A 230 12.13 -12.59 25.13
C PRO A 230 11.67 -11.24 25.72
N PRO A 231 12.09 -10.91 26.96
CA PRO A 231 11.71 -9.66 27.61
C PRO A 231 12.21 -8.44 26.80
N GLY A 232 11.33 -7.44 26.62
CA GLY A 232 11.63 -6.22 25.86
C GLY A 232 11.40 -6.31 24.35
N ILE A 233 10.91 -7.47 23.87
CA ILE A 233 10.45 -7.65 22.49
C ILE A 233 8.93 -7.46 22.41
N THR A 234 8.48 -6.71 21.41
CA THR A 234 7.06 -6.49 21.13
C THR A 234 6.76 -6.92 19.72
N THR A 235 5.71 -7.71 19.53
CA THR A 235 5.19 -8.07 18.21
C THR A 235 3.97 -7.23 17.87
N LYS A 236 3.94 -6.70 16.65
CA LYS A 236 2.76 -6.01 16.12
C LYS A 236 2.41 -6.66 14.79
N LEU A 237 1.18 -7.16 14.68
CA LEU A 237 0.66 -7.58 13.40
C LEU A 237 0.39 -6.35 12.55
N ARG A 238 0.98 -6.33 11.37
CA ARG A 238 0.75 -5.37 10.29
C ARG A 238 0.44 -6.18 9.03
N GLY A 239 -0.08 -5.52 8.02
CA GLY A 239 -0.29 -6.09 6.71
C GLY A 239 -1.11 -5.13 5.88
N ASP A 240 -1.06 -5.32 4.57
CA ASP A 240 -1.82 -4.53 3.60
C ASP A 240 -3.30 -4.43 4.00
N GLU A 241 -3.89 -5.45 4.64
CA GLU A 241 -5.31 -5.40 5.03
C GLU A 241 -5.60 -4.51 6.23
N GLU A 242 -4.73 -4.48 7.24
CA GLU A 242 -4.92 -3.58 8.39
C GLU A 242 -4.74 -2.12 7.94
N GLU A 243 -3.78 -1.88 7.03
CA GLU A 243 -3.57 -0.57 6.42
C GLU A 243 -4.74 -0.18 5.51
N ARG A 244 -5.21 -1.08 4.65
CA ARG A 244 -6.44 -0.88 3.86
C ARG A 244 -7.61 -0.57 4.77
N ALA A 245 -7.91 -1.41 5.77
CA ALA A 245 -9.04 -1.21 6.69
C ALA A 245 -8.97 0.14 7.39
N ARG A 246 -7.77 0.56 7.83
CA ARG A 246 -7.54 1.88 8.39
C ARG A 246 -7.83 2.99 7.37
N THR A 247 -7.28 2.90 6.15
CA THR A 247 -7.53 3.87 5.08
C THR A 247 -9.01 3.92 4.70
N PHE A 248 -9.70 2.79 4.67
CA PHE A 248 -11.14 2.72 4.46
C PHE A 248 -11.91 3.46 5.56
N GLY A 249 -11.52 3.28 6.83
CA GLY A 249 -12.11 4.02 7.95
C GLY A 249 -11.85 5.53 7.86
N GLU A 250 -10.63 5.94 7.50
CA GLU A 250 -10.26 7.34 7.30
C GLU A 250 -11.03 7.96 6.12
N LEU A 251 -11.19 7.24 5.00
CA LEU A 251 -11.99 7.67 3.86
C LEU A 251 -13.49 7.72 4.16
N GLN A 252 -14.01 6.77 4.93
CA GLN A 252 -15.40 6.80 5.38
C GLN A 252 -15.66 8.03 6.25
N LEU A 253 -14.76 8.32 7.20
CA LEU A 253 -14.81 9.53 8.02
C LEU A 253 -14.73 10.79 7.14
N ALA A 254 -13.82 10.83 6.17
CA ALA A 254 -13.69 11.94 5.23
C ALA A 254 -14.95 12.13 4.38
N GLY A 255 -15.57 11.03 3.91
CA GLY A 255 -16.83 11.06 3.17
C GLY A 255 -17.99 11.58 4.00
N VAL A 256 -18.11 11.16 5.26
CA VAL A 256 -19.12 11.69 6.19
C VAL A 256 -18.88 13.16 6.48
N LEU A 257 -17.62 13.56 6.70
CA LEU A 257 -17.27 14.97 6.94
C LEU A 257 -17.58 15.84 5.71
N ALA A 258 -17.27 15.35 4.50
CA ALA A 258 -17.61 16.01 3.25
C ALA A 258 -19.13 16.15 3.09
N LEU A 259 -19.90 15.13 3.44
CA LEU A 259 -21.37 15.16 3.43
C LEU A 259 -21.92 16.23 4.38
N VAL A 260 -21.38 16.30 5.60
CA VAL A 260 -21.74 17.32 6.60
C VAL A 260 -21.38 18.71 6.11
N LEU A 261 -20.18 18.89 5.52
CA LEU A 261 -19.75 20.18 4.96
C LEU A 261 -20.68 20.64 3.83
N VAL A 262 -20.99 19.74 2.90
CA VAL A 262 -21.96 19.99 1.82
C VAL A 262 -23.32 20.37 2.41
N LEU A 263 -23.81 19.64 3.40
CA LEU A 263 -25.06 19.96 4.09
C LEU A 263 -25.02 21.37 4.72
N MET A 264 -23.93 21.76 5.38
CA MET A 264 -23.79 23.09 5.99
C MET A 264 -23.79 24.21 4.94
N VAL A 265 -23.06 24.03 3.83
CA VAL A 265 -23.03 24.98 2.72
C VAL A 265 -24.43 25.12 2.11
N LEU A 266 -25.12 24.01 1.88
CA LEU A 266 -26.48 24.01 1.33
C LEU A 266 -27.50 24.62 2.30
N ALA A 267 -27.40 24.30 3.59
CA ALA A 267 -28.28 24.88 4.60
C ALA A 267 -28.11 26.41 4.66
N SER A 268 -26.88 26.90 4.54
CA SER A 268 -26.59 28.33 4.43
C SER A 268 -27.11 28.94 3.13
N ALA A 269 -27.00 28.24 2.00
CA ALA A 269 -27.43 28.74 0.69
C ALA A 269 -28.97 28.77 0.54
N PHE A 270 -29.67 27.79 1.09
CA PHE A 270 -31.12 27.67 0.99
C PHE A 270 -31.88 28.30 2.16
N GLU A 271 -31.19 28.78 3.20
CA GLU A 271 -31.77 29.30 4.45
C GLU A 271 -32.78 28.33 5.09
N SER A 272 -32.61 27.03 4.86
CA SER A 272 -33.56 25.99 5.28
C SER A 272 -32.86 24.64 5.33
N LEU A 273 -33.17 23.83 6.34
CA LEU A 273 -32.61 22.48 6.52
C LEU A 273 -33.35 21.41 5.71
N LYS A 274 -34.59 21.68 5.25
CA LYS A 274 -35.42 20.69 4.53
C LYS A 274 -34.96 20.50 3.09
N HIS A 275 -34.65 21.59 2.40
CA HIS A 275 -34.27 21.55 0.97
C HIS A 275 -32.91 20.88 0.71
N PRO A 276 -31.87 21.08 1.54
CA PRO A 276 -30.61 20.34 1.42
C PRO A 276 -30.77 18.82 1.52
N ILE A 277 -31.71 18.32 2.34
CA ILE A 277 -31.98 16.87 2.45
C ILE A 277 -32.52 16.31 1.14
N THR A 278 -33.37 17.07 0.43
CA THR A 278 -33.87 16.68 -0.90
C THR A 278 -32.75 16.60 -1.93
N VAL A 279 -31.78 17.52 -1.87
CA VAL A 279 -30.58 17.50 -2.73
C VAL A 279 -29.72 16.26 -2.41
N LEU A 280 -29.54 15.93 -1.13
CA LEU A 280 -28.76 14.76 -0.69
C LEU A 280 -29.35 13.43 -1.14
N ALA A 281 -30.65 13.37 -1.46
CA ALA A 281 -31.26 12.18 -2.04
C ALA A 281 -30.70 11.81 -3.44
N ALA A 282 -29.98 12.73 -4.10
CA ALA A 282 -29.23 12.43 -5.31
C ALA A 282 -28.07 11.43 -5.07
N ILE A 283 -27.52 11.36 -3.85
CA ILE A 283 -26.38 10.48 -3.54
C ILE A 283 -26.78 8.99 -3.57
N PRO A 284 -27.85 8.54 -2.88
CA PRO A 284 -28.34 7.17 -3.04
C PRO A 284 -28.65 6.78 -4.49
N LEU A 285 -29.20 7.71 -5.28
CA LEU A 285 -29.44 7.49 -6.72
C LEU A 285 -28.14 7.28 -7.49
N ALA A 286 -27.08 8.03 -7.16
CA ALA A 286 -25.76 7.86 -7.75
C ALA A 286 -25.14 6.49 -7.39
N LEU A 287 -25.33 6.02 -6.15
CA LEU A 287 -24.83 4.71 -5.70
C LEU A 287 -25.44 3.54 -6.50
N ILE A 288 -26.70 3.66 -6.92
CA ILE A 288 -27.33 2.67 -7.81
C ILE A 288 -26.56 2.58 -9.13
N GLY A 289 -26.20 3.73 -9.72
CA GLY A 289 -25.38 3.77 -10.94
C GLY A 289 -24.00 3.15 -10.77
N VAL A 290 -23.36 3.41 -9.63
CA VAL A 290 -22.07 2.78 -9.29
C VAL A 290 -22.21 1.26 -9.22
N ALA A 291 -23.25 0.75 -8.55
CA ALA A 291 -23.50 -0.68 -8.46
C ALA A 291 -23.76 -1.32 -9.84
N VAL A 292 -24.55 -0.64 -10.70
CA VAL A 292 -24.84 -1.10 -12.06
C VAL A 292 -23.59 -1.23 -12.93
N VAL A 293 -22.56 -0.41 -12.70
CA VAL A 293 -21.30 -0.48 -13.46
C VAL A 293 -20.28 -1.43 -12.83
N LEU A 294 -20.07 -1.39 -11.51
CA LEU A 294 -19.03 -2.18 -10.87
C LEU A 294 -19.35 -3.68 -10.78
N VAL A 295 -20.60 -4.03 -10.46
CA VAL A 295 -21.01 -5.43 -10.24
C VAL A 295 -20.81 -6.30 -11.49
N PRO A 296 -21.30 -5.93 -12.69
CA PRO A 296 -21.10 -6.76 -13.88
C PRO A 296 -19.64 -6.81 -14.35
N LEU A 297 -18.83 -5.79 -14.02
CA LEU A 297 -17.41 -5.77 -14.35
C LEU A 297 -16.53 -6.49 -13.32
N ALA A 298 -17.12 -7.01 -12.23
CA ALA A 298 -16.41 -7.60 -11.09
C ALA A 298 -15.25 -6.71 -10.58
N ALA A 299 -15.40 -5.39 -10.71
CA ALA A 299 -14.38 -4.45 -10.32
C ALA A 299 -14.38 -4.28 -8.79
N PRO A 300 -13.20 -4.35 -8.13
CA PRO A 300 -13.13 -4.32 -6.68
C PRO A 300 -13.54 -2.95 -6.13
N LEU A 301 -14.31 -2.96 -5.04
CA LEU A 301 -14.56 -1.77 -4.21
C LEU A 301 -13.32 -1.49 -3.35
N GLY A 302 -12.28 -0.94 -3.97
CA GLY A 302 -11.03 -0.54 -3.32
C GLY A 302 -11.02 0.91 -2.84
N VAL A 303 -9.88 1.34 -2.28
CA VAL A 303 -9.59 2.73 -1.88
C VAL A 303 -9.88 3.72 -3.01
N MET A 304 -9.50 3.38 -4.25
CA MET A 304 -9.72 4.21 -5.44
C MET A 304 -11.21 4.36 -5.80
N ALA A 305 -12.00 3.31 -5.63
CA ALA A 305 -13.44 3.38 -5.83
C ALA A 305 -14.13 4.24 -4.74
N MET A 306 -13.68 4.14 -3.49
CA MET A 306 -14.13 5.01 -2.39
C MET A 306 -13.83 6.49 -2.66
N LEU A 307 -12.62 6.81 -3.14
CA LEU A 307 -12.29 8.18 -3.56
C LEU A 307 -13.21 8.67 -4.67
N GLY A 308 -13.50 7.81 -5.65
CA GLY A 308 -14.47 8.09 -6.70
C GLY A 308 -15.87 8.38 -6.16
N LEU A 309 -16.34 7.64 -5.16
CA LEU A 309 -17.62 7.88 -4.47
C LEU A 309 -17.67 9.25 -3.77
N ILE A 310 -16.58 9.67 -3.12
CA ILE A 310 -16.50 10.97 -2.45
C ILE A 310 -16.60 12.11 -3.48
N VAL A 311 -15.86 12.00 -4.59
CA VAL A 311 -15.91 12.98 -5.68
C VAL A 311 -17.29 13.01 -6.33
N LEU A 312 -17.86 11.83 -6.59
CA LEU A 312 -19.20 11.65 -7.15
C LEU A 312 -20.27 12.35 -6.30
N ALA A 313 -20.20 12.26 -4.97
CA ALA A 313 -21.15 12.92 -4.09
C ALA A 313 -21.19 14.45 -4.33
N GLY A 314 -20.04 15.09 -4.54
CA GLY A 314 -19.97 16.53 -4.83
C GLY A 314 -20.55 16.88 -6.20
N VAL A 315 -20.17 16.13 -7.24
CA VAL A 315 -20.64 16.39 -8.61
C VAL A 315 -22.14 16.12 -8.75
N ALA A 316 -22.64 15.02 -8.19
CA ALA A 316 -24.06 14.67 -8.22
C ALA A 316 -24.93 15.70 -7.47
N VAL A 317 -24.42 16.25 -6.37
CA VAL A 317 -25.11 17.30 -5.60
C VAL A 317 -25.21 18.59 -6.42
N ASN A 318 -24.17 18.99 -7.14
CA ASN A 318 -24.17 20.24 -7.91
C ASN A 318 -25.32 20.31 -8.94
N ASP A 319 -25.56 19.23 -9.67
CA ASP A 319 -26.63 19.18 -10.67
C ASP A 319 -28.03 19.30 -10.02
N ALA A 320 -28.22 18.65 -8.87
CA ALA A 320 -29.44 18.73 -8.07
C ALA A 320 -29.67 20.14 -7.51
N VAL A 321 -28.62 20.83 -7.06
CA VAL A 321 -28.69 22.21 -6.55
C VAL A 321 -29.15 23.17 -7.64
N LEU A 322 -28.58 23.10 -8.84
CA LEU A 322 -28.96 23.98 -9.95
C LEU A 322 -30.43 23.84 -10.33
N LEU A 323 -30.94 22.60 -10.38
CA LEU A 323 -32.34 22.32 -10.69
C LEU A 323 -33.28 22.92 -9.64
N LEU A 324 -33.01 22.65 -8.35
CA LEU A 324 -33.84 23.14 -7.25
C LEU A 324 -33.77 24.66 -7.06
N ALA A 325 -32.60 25.27 -7.26
CA ALA A 325 -32.46 26.73 -7.24
C ALA A 325 -33.32 27.39 -8.32
N THR A 326 -33.33 26.82 -9.53
CA THR A 326 -34.15 27.33 -10.65
C THR A 326 -35.63 27.12 -10.40
N ALA A 327 -36.03 25.96 -9.88
CA ALA A 327 -37.41 25.70 -9.51
C ALA A 327 -37.89 26.68 -8.43
N ARG A 328 -37.06 26.96 -7.43
CA ARG A 328 -37.38 27.93 -6.37
C ARG A 328 -37.52 29.34 -6.90
N GLN A 329 -36.67 29.74 -7.83
CA GLN A 329 -36.79 31.05 -8.48
C GLN A 329 -38.12 31.17 -9.23
N LEU A 330 -38.49 30.17 -10.03
CA LEU A 330 -39.79 30.14 -10.72
C LEU A 330 -40.98 30.14 -9.76
N MET A 331 -40.86 29.46 -8.61
CA MET A 331 -41.88 29.51 -7.55
C MET A 331 -41.98 30.89 -6.88
N ALA A 332 -40.86 31.59 -6.72
CA ALA A 332 -40.83 32.98 -6.21
C ALA A 332 -41.47 33.96 -7.20
N ASP A 333 -41.39 33.67 -8.50
CA ASP A 333 -42.04 34.42 -9.58
C ASP A 333 -43.56 34.13 -9.69
N GLY A 334 -44.12 33.33 -8.76
CA GLY A 334 -45.55 33.06 -8.64
C GLY A 334 -46.06 31.85 -9.44
N ILE A 335 -45.17 31.07 -10.06
CA ILE A 335 -45.55 29.88 -10.83
C ILE A 335 -45.94 28.75 -9.87
N GLU A 336 -47.02 28.03 -10.22
CA GLU A 336 -47.46 26.87 -9.45
C GLU A 336 -46.34 25.82 -9.34
N ARG A 337 -46.13 25.27 -8.14
CA ARG A 337 -45.01 24.38 -7.76
C ARG A 337 -44.73 23.25 -8.76
N LYS A 338 -45.78 22.52 -9.17
CA LYS A 338 -45.66 21.41 -10.13
C LYS A 338 -45.18 21.90 -11.49
N LEU A 339 -45.72 23.03 -11.94
CA LEU A 339 -45.35 23.66 -13.20
C LEU A 339 -43.93 24.25 -13.13
N ALA A 340 -43.55 24.86 -12.00
CA ALA A 340 -42.22 25.40 -11.76
C ALA A 340 -41.13 24.31 -11.82
N LEU A 341 -41.37 23.15 -11.20
CA LEU A 341 -40.44 22.01 -11.25
C LEU A 341 -40.33 21.42 -12.67
N ALA A 342 -41.44 21.30 -13.39
CA ALA A 342 -41.43 20.81 -14.78
C ALA A 342 -40.68 21.77 -15.71
N LEU A 343 -40.93 23.08 -15.59
CA LEU A 343 -40.24 24.13 -16.35
C LEU A 343 -38.75 24.18 -15.99
N ALA A 344 -38.39 24.12 -14.71
CA ALA A 344 -37.00 24.09 -14.27
C ALA A 344 -36.25 22.87 -14.84
N SER A 345 -36.88 21.70 -14.81
CA SER A 345 -36.32 20.47 -15.38
C SER A 345 -36.10 20.60 -16.89
N GLY A 346 -37.06 21.20 -17.61
CA GLY A 346 -36.93 21.46 -19.05
C GLY A 346 -35.81 22.45 -19.40
N VAL A 347 -35.69 23.55 -18.66
CA VAL A 347 -34.64 24.57 -18.86
C VAL A 347 -33.26 24.01 -18.54
N ARG A 348 -33.16 23.18 -17.48
CA ARG A 348 -31.89 22.63 -17.00
C ARG A 348 -31.48 21.32 -17.65
N LEU A 349 -32.37 20.66 -18.39
CA LEU A 349 -32.07 19.41 -19.09
C LEU A 349 -30.81 19.52 -19.96
N ARG A 350 -30.74 20.52 -20.85
CA ARG A 350 -29.60 20.65 -21.78
C ARG A 350 -28.28 20.97 -21.04
N PRO A 351 -28.21 21.95 -20.12
CA PRO A 351 -26.98 22.19 -19.35
C PRO A 351 -26.51 21.00 -18.52
N ILE A 352 -27.41 20.31 -17.81
CA ILE A 352 -27.04 19.17 -16.96
C ILE A 352 -26.56 17.98 -17.81
N VAL A 353 -27.22 17.69 -18.93
CA VAL A 353 -26.76 16.64 -19.85
C VAL A 353 -25.39 17.00 -20.45
N MET A 354 -25.13 18.29 -20.71
CA MET A 354 -23.82 18.71 -21.22
C MET A 354 -22.70 18.49 -20.21
N THR A 355 -22.87 18.91 -18.93
CA THR A 355 -21.83 18.76 -17.89
C THR A 355 -21.54 17.30 -17.59
N THR A 356 -22.58 16.47 -17.58
CA THR A 356 -22.48 15.04 -17.30
C THR A 356 -21.78 14.31 -18.43
N LEU A 357 -22.10 14.62 -19.69
CA LEU A 357 -21.38 14.11 -20.86
C LEU A 357 -19.92 14.56 -20.88
N THR A 358 -19.64 15.83 -20.58
CA THR A 358 -18.25 16.33 -20.53
C THR A 358 -17.43 15.59 -19.48
N THR A 359 -18.00 15.37 -18.28
CA THR A 359 -17.32 14.66 -17.19
C THR A 359 -17.12 13.18 -17.55
N ALA A 360 -18.15 12.53 -18.10
CA ALA A 360 -18.06 11.14 -18.53
C ALA A 360 -16.98 10.96 -19.61
N LEU A 361 -17.01 11.78 -20.66
CA LEU A 361 -16.04 11.72 -21.75
C LEU A 361 -14.62 12.07 -21.30
N ALA A 362 -14.45 12.99 -20.34
CA ALA A 362 -13.15 13.32 -19.77
C ALA A 362 -12.53 12.14 -18.99
N LEU A 363 -13.35 11.31 -18.36
CA LEU A 363 -12.91 10.16 -17.57
C LEU A 363 -12.84 8.86 -18.39
N THR A 364 -13.47 8.79 -19.56
CA THR A 364 -13.41 7.64 -20.48
C THR A 364 -11.98 7.14 -20.76
N PRO A 365 -10.97 8.01 -21.00
CA PRO A 365 -9.60 7.54 -21.22
C PRO A 365 -8.98 6.82 -20.02
N LEU A 366 -9.43 7.11 -18.80
CA LEU A 366 -8.94 6.43 -17.59
C LEU A 366 -9.50 5.01 -17.47
N VAL A 367 -10.66 4.73 -18.08
CA VAL A 367 -11.26 3.39 -18.13
C VAL A 367 -10.56 2.51 -19.15
N PHE A 368 -10.27 3.05 -20.34
CA PHE A 368 -9.68 2.30 -21.46
C PHE A 368 -8.17 2.43 -21.57
N GLY A 369 -7.55 3.27 -20.73
CA GLY A 369 -6.12 3.55 -20.80
C GLY A 369 -5.30 2.31 -20.50
N THR A 370 -4.46 1.89 -21.43
CA THR A 370 -3.47 0.85 -21.21
C THR A 370 -2.18 1.49 -20.70
N GLY A 371 -1.73 1.11 -19.50
CA GLY A 371 -0.50 1.64 -18.91
C GLY A 371 -0.34 1.29 -17.44
N GLU A 372 0.80 1.64 -16.87
CA GLU A 372 1.08 1.42 -15.45
C GLU A 372 0.05 2.16 -14.58
N GLY A 373 -0.56 1.43 -13.64
CA GLY A 373 -1.62 1.96 -12.78
C GLY A 373 -2.98 2.16 -13.44
N ALA A 374 -3.21 1.62 -14.64
CA ALA A 374 -4.54 1.58 -15.26
C ALA A 374 -5.55 0.81 -14.38
N GLU A 375 -5.14 -0.34 -13.84
CA GLU A 375 -5.95 -1.18 -12.96
C GLU A 375 -6.36 -0.46 -11.66
N LEU A 376 -5.57 0.52 -11.22
CA LEU A 376 -5.86 1.33 -10.03
C LEU A 376 -6.82 2.48 -10.34
N ARG A 377 -6.69 3.12 -11.51
CA ARG A 377 -7.47 4.30 -11.91
C ARG A 377 -8.83 3.93 -12.53
N ALA A 378 -8.94 2.77 -13.17
CA ALA A 378 -10.17 2.35 -13.84
C ALA A 378 -11.36 2.22 -12.87
N PRO A 379 -11.25 1.59 -11.67
CA PRO A 379 -12.37 1.52 -10.72
C PRO A 379 -12.86 2.90 -10.28
N MET A 380 -11.96 3.85 -10.04
CA MET A 380 -12.31 5.23 -9.72
C MET A 380 -13.11 5.88 -10.85
N ALA A 381 -12.62 5.81 -12.08
CA ALA A 381 -13.31 6.39 -13.23
C ALA A 381 -14.69 5.73 -13.48
N LEU A 382 -14.78 4.40 -13.38
CA LEU A 382 -16.03 3.65 -13.51
C LEU A 382 -17.07 4.06 -12.46
N THR A 383 -16.66 4.24 -11.20
CA THR A 383 -17.59 4.70 -10.15
C THR A 383 -18.17 6.08 -10.45
N ILE A 384 -17.34 7.02 -10.92
CA ILE A 384 -17.78 8.37 -11.23
C ILE A 384 -18.68 8.38 -12.46
N ILE A 385 -18.30 7.71 -13.55
CA ILE A 385 -19.09 7.66 -14.79
C ILE A 385 -20.46 7.02 -14.54
N GLY A 386 -20.48 5.82 -13.93
CA GLY A 386 -21.73 5.12 -13.62
C GLY A 386 -22.62 5.92 -12.67
N GLY A 387 -22.01 6.52 -11.65
CA GLY A 387 -22.70 7.33 -10.68
C GLY A 387 -23.33 8.59 -11.25
N ILE A 388 -22.59 9.35 -12.06
CA ILE A 388 -23.08 10.62 -12.65
C ILE A 388 -24.23 10.35 -13.63
N ILE A 389 -24.13 9.30 -14.46
CA ILE A 389 -25.19 8.96 -15.41
C ILE A 389 -26.50 8.65 -14.66
N ALA A 390 -26.43 7.83 -13.61
CA ALA A 390 -27.59 7.49 -12.81
C ALA A 390 -28.10 8.68 -11.98
N SER A 391 -27.20 9.49 -11.39
CA SER A 391 -27.59 10.68 -10.63
C SER A 391 -28.24 11.73 -11.51
N THR A 392 -27.86 11.84 -12.77
CA THR A 392 -28.46 12.75 -13.75
C THR A 392 -29.88 12.34 -14.10
N ALA A 393 -30.09 11.04 -14.39
CA ALA A 393 -31.43 10.51 -14.61
C ALA A 393 -32.29 10.68 -13.35
N GLY A 394 -31.71 10.41 -12.18
CA GLY A 394 -32.36 10.59 -10.88
C GLY A 394 -32.69 12.05 -10.57
N SER A 395 -31.80 13.00 -10.87
CA SER A 395 -31.99 14.42 -10.56
C SER A 395 -33.09 15.05 -11.41
N LEU A 396 -33.24 14.61 -12.67
CA LEU A 396 -34.26 15.12 -13.58
C LEU A 396 -35.63 14.45 -13.40
N LEU A 397 -35.67 13.16 -13.02
CA LEU A 397 -36.93 12.39 -12.93
C LEU A 397 -37.43 12.21 -11.48
N VAL A 398 -36.54 11.82 -10.58
CA VAL A 398 -36.89 11.41 -9.22
C VAL A 398 -36.91 12.60 -8.27
N LEU A 399 -35.96 13.52 -8.40
CA LEU A 399 -35.83 14.68 -7.50
C LEU A 399 -37.08 15.60 -7.50
N PRO A 400 -37.71 15.95 -8.64
CA PRO A 400 -38.91 16.77 -8.65
C PRO A 400 -40.08 16.10 -7.90
N CYS A 401 -40.24 14.78 -8.08
CA CYS A 401 -41.25 13.99 -7.38
C CYS A 401 -40.98 13.94 -5.88
N LEU A 402 -39.72 13.73 -5.49
CA LEU A 402 -39.31 13.68 -4.09
C LEU A 402 -39.46 15.04 -3.40
N TYR A 403 -39.18 16.13 -4.10
CA TYR A 403 -39.38 17.48 -3.59
C TYR A 403 -40.85 17.74 -3.26
N LEU A 404 -41.77 17.39 -4.18
CA LEU A 404 -43.20 17.52 -3.93
C LEU A 404 -43.65 16.70 -2.71
N LEU A 405 -43.17 15.47 -2.59
CA LEU A 405 -43.53 14.56 -1.52
C LEU A 405 -43.04 15.06 -0.15
N LEU A 406 -41.80 15.56 -0.07
CA LEU A 406 -41.22 16.10 1.17
C LEU A 406 -41.84 17.45 1.57
N ASP A 407 -42.22 18.27 0.60
CA ASP A 407 -42.91 19.54 0.86
C ASP A 407 -44.35 19.28 1.35
N ASP A 408 -45.03 18.27 0.81
CA ASP A 408 -46.37 17.84 1.26
C ASP A 408 -46.35 17.20 2.67
N LEU A 409 -45.26 16.50 3.05
CA LEU A 409 -45.04 15.99 4.42
C LEU A 409 -44.66 17.09 5.43
N GLY A 410 -44.40 18.30 4.96
CA GLY A 410 -43.80 19.42 5.69
C GLY A 410 -44.72 20.36 6.48
N LEU A 411 -45.89 19.90 6.97
CA LEU A 411 -46.73 20.51 8.05
C LEU A 411 -47.52 21.83 7.74
N PRO A 412 -48.55 22.17 8.57
CA PRO A 412 -49.90 22.60 8.18
C PRO A 412 -50.05 24.09 7.81
N GLY A 413 -51.19 24.44 7.21
CA GLY A 413 -51.52 25.71 6.56
C GLY A 413 -51.51 27.03 7.36
N TRP A 414 -50.76 27.13 8.47
CA TRP A 414 -50.68 28.36 9.28
C TRP A 414 -49.55 29.33 8.88
N LEU A 415 -48.67 28.96 7.93
CA LEU A 415 -47.67 29.85 7.32
C LEU A 415 -47.98 30.29 5.88
N ARG A 416 -49.20 30.06 5.38
CA ARG A 416 -49.72 30.76 4.17
C ARG A 416 -49.99 32.24 4.52
N ARG A 417 -48.95 33.04 4.75
CA ARG A 417 -49.08 34.50 4.66
C ARG A 417 -49.21 34.84 3.18
N ARG A 418 -50.43 35.26 2.82
CA ARG A 418 -50.74 35.99 1.58
C ARG A 418 -49.67 37.05 1.35
N GLN A 419 -48.95 36.98 0.24
CA GLN A 419 -48.41 38.19 -0.37
C GLN A 419 -49.62 39.10 -0.67
N PRO A 420 -49.62 40.37 -0.27
CA PRO A 420 -50.69 41.28 -0.64
C PRO A 420 -50.65 41.45 -2.16
N ALA A 421 -51.83 41.37 -2.78
CA ALA A 421 -52.00 41.77 -4.16
C ALA A 421 -51.47 43.18 -4.32
N ALA A 422 -50.57 43.39 -5.28
CA ALA A 422 -50.29 44.71 -5.80
C ALA A 422 -51.58 45.19 -6.50
N GLU A 423 -52.42 45.89 -5.76
CA GLU A 423 -53.46 46.73 -6.34
C GLU A 423 -52.78 47.82 -7.16
N GLY A 424 -53.24 47.95 -8.40
CA GLY A 424 -52.78 48.98 -9.31
C GLY A 424 -53.23 50.37 -8.86
N THR A 425 -52.37 51.34 -9.17
CA THR A 425 -52.73 52.68 -9.63
C THR A 425 -51.70 53.12 -10.64
#